data_AF-A0A950DQG5-F1
#
_entry.id   AF-A0A950DQG5-F1
#
_cell.length_a   1.000
_cell.length_b   1.000
_cell.length_c   1.000
_cell.angle_alpha   90.00
_cell.angle_beta   90.00
_cell.angle_gamma   90.00
#
_symmetry.space_group_name_H-M   'P 1'
#
loop_
_entity.id
_entity.type
_entity.pdbx_description
1 polymer ?
#
loop_
_entity_poly.entity_id
_entity_poly.type
_entity_poly.pdbx_seq_one_letter_code
_entity_poly.pdbx_strand_id
1 'polypeptide(L)'
;MIALLQKRLQTERGLTITPSGTGDLTTLHRTAARVLAINVLHELGDTALRSLGALLAPAGKAVIIDWNAAVERDVGPPRDHVYTVDEACDRLQASGLTVIAKHVFAYHYALVAQKAAT
;
A
#
# COMPACT_ATOMS: atom_id res chain seq x y z
N MET A 1 -14.81 10.65 -5.80
CA MET A 1 -14.58 9.33 -5.16
C MET A 1 -14.96 9.31 -3.67
N ILE A 2 -14.33 10.11 -2.81
CA ILE A 2 -14.60 10.10 -1.35
C ILE A 2 -16.09 10.26 -1.00
N ALA A 3 -16.80 11.20 -1.62
CA ALA A 3 -18.25 11.38 -1.40
C ALA A 3 -19.08 10.12 -1.73
N LEU A 4 -18.68 9.34 -2.73
CA LEU A 4 -19.34 8.09 -3.10
C LEU A 4 -19.11 7.01 -2.04
N LEU A 5 -17.88 6.89 -1.53
CA LEU A 5 -17.54 5.98 -0.44
C LEU A 5 -18.29 6.35 0.84
N GLN A 6 -18.33 7.64 1.19
CA GLN A 6 -19.10 8.14 2.34
C GLN A 6 -20.59 7.80 2.21
N LYS A 7 -21.18 8.00 1.03
CA LYS A 7 -22.57 7.62 0.76
C LYS A 7 -22.79 6.10 0.93
N ARG A 8 -21.87 5.26 0.46
CA ARG A 8 -21.97 3.79 0.58
C ARG A 8 -21.92 3.32 2.03
N LEU A 9 -21.14 4.00 2.87
CA LEU A 9 -21.05 3.70 4.30
C LEU A 9 -22.32 4.03 5.08
N GLN A 10 -23.19 4.90 4.55
CA GLN A 10 -24.50 5.15 5.18
C GLN A 10 -25.43 3.92 5.11
N THR A 11 -25.16 2.99 4.20
CA THR A 11 -25.98 1.79 3.98
C THR A 11 -25.31 0.50 4.49
N GLU A 12 -24.00 0.51 4.69
CA GLU A 12 -23.21 -0.63 5.21
C GLU A 12 -23.18 -0.59 6.75
N ARG A 13 -23.56 -1.69 7.42
CA ARG A 13 -23.55 -1.78 8.89
C ARG A 13 -22.45 -2.71 9.38
N GLY A 14 -21.89 -2.42 10.56
CA GLY A 14 -20.93 -3.29 11.25
C GLY A 14 -19.46 -3.11 10.85
N LEU A 15 -19.17 -2.17 9.94
CA LEU A 15 -17.80 -1.81 9.56
C LEU A 15 -17.41 -0.45 10.15
N THR A 16 -16.24 -0.39 10.79
CA THR A 16 -15.63 0.88 11.21
C THR A 16 -14.71 1.38 10.10
N ILE A 17 -15.29 2.07 9.11
CA ILE A 17 -14.55 2.62 7.96
C ILE A 17 -14.58 4.15 8.05
N THR A 18 -13.40 4.76 7.99
CA THR A 18 -13.23 6.20 7.86
C THR A 18 -12.64 6.50 6.48
N PRO A 19 -13.42 7.07 5.55
CA PRO A 19 -12.88 7.53 4.27
C PRO A 19 -11.90 8.68 4.52
N SER A 20 -10.71 8.58 3.95
CA SER A 20 -9.67 9.61 4.06
C SER A 20 -9.09 9.90 2.69
N GLY A 21 -8.88 11.19 2.40
CA GLY A 21 -8.18 11.66 1.21
C GLY A 21 -6.69 11.84 1.46
N THR A 22 -5.95 12.22 0.41
CA THR A 22 -4.52 12.52 0.50
C THR A 22 -4.21 13.69 1.44
N GLY A 23 -5.13 14.65 1.58
CA GLY A 23 -5.02 15.78 2.51
C GLY A 23 -5.11 15.40 3.99
N ASP A 24 -5.74 14.27 4.31
CA ASP A 24 -5.93 13.82 5.70
C ASP A 24 -4.70 13.06 6.21
N LEU A 25 -3.81 12.60 5.31
CA LEU A 25 -2.67 11.73 5.64
C LEU A 25 -1.70 12.37 6.64
N THR A 26 -1.57 13.71 6.64
CA THR A 26 -0.75 14.44 7.62
C THR A 26 -1.28 14.31 9.05
N THR A 27 -2.60 14.30 9.23
CA THR A 27 -3.24 14.11 10.53
C THR A 27 -3.16 12.66 11.04
N LEU A 28 -2.95 11.72 10.13
CA LEU A 28 -2.84 10.30 10.44
C LEU A 28 -1.39 9.85 10.71
N HIS A 29 -0.44 10.79 10.80
CA HIS A 29 0.96 10.49 11.06
C HIS A 29 1.16 9.60 12.31
N ARG A 30 1.89 8.50 12.16
CA ARG A 30 2.21 7.52 13.22
C ARG A 30 0.99 6.92 13.95
N THR A 31 -0.20 6.91 13.34
CA THR A 31 -1.41 6.37 13.96
C THR A 31 -1.63 4.88 13.70
N ALA A 32 -1.05 4.33 12.63
CA ALA A 32 -1.28 2.93 12.24
C ALA A 32 -0.15 2.01 12.71
N ALA A 33 -0.47 0.98 13.50
CA ALA A 33 0.48 -0.10 13.78
C ALA A 33 0.69 -1.01 12.56
N ARG A 34 -0.34 -1.17 11.73
CA ARG A 34 -0.35 -2.04 10.55
C ARG A 34 -1.05 -1.35 9.38
N VAL A 35 -0.53 -1.59 8.17
CA VAL A 35 -1.16 -1.20 6.91
C VAL A 35 -1.26 -2.42 6.02
N LEU A 36 -2.38 -2.56 5.31
CA LEU A 36 -2.57 -3.53 4.24
C LEU A 36 -2.90 -2.76 2.97
N ALA A 37 -2.06 -2.91 1.95
CA ALA A 37 -2.26 -2.31 0.64
C ALA A 37 -2.29 -3.44 -0.39
N ILE A 38 -3.41 -3.58 -1.10
CA ILE A 38 -3.63 -4.66 -2.06
C ILE A 38 -3.92 -4.03 -3.42
N ASN A 39 -3.13 -4.39 -4.42
CA ASN A 39 -3.25 -4.00 -5.82
C ASN A 39 -3.25 -2.48 -6.03
N VAL A 40 -2.48 -1.75 -5.23
CA VAL A 40 -2.43 -0.28 -5.27
C VAL A 40 -1.02 0.28 -5.29
N LEU A 41 0.06 -0.50 -5.05
CA LEU A 41 1.42 0.06 -4.99
C LEU A 41 1.78 0.76 -6.30
N HIS A 42 1.39 0.17 -7.42
CA HIS A 42 1.60 0.72 -8.75
C HIS A 42 0.80 2.01 -9.04
N GLU A 43 -0.26 2.28 -8.28
CA GLU A 43 -1.02 3.53 -8.37
C GLU A 43 -0.44 4.63 -7.47
N LEU A 44 0.43 4.27 -6.51
CA LEU A 44 1.02 5.23 -5.58
C LEU A 44 2.22 5.94 -6.19
N GLY A 45 2.04 7.23 -6.48
CA GLY A 45 3.15 8.16 -6.68
C GLY A 45 4.01 8.30 -5.42
N ASP A 46 5.24 8.79 -5.57
CA ASP A 46 6.25 8.81 -4.50
C ASP A 46 5.79 9.55 -3.24
N THR A 47 5.04 10.64 -3.42
CA THR A 47 4.48 11.41 -2.30
C THR A 47 3.46 10.61 -1.51
N ALA A 48 2.58 9.87 -2.18
CA ALA A 48 1.59 9.03 -1.51
C ALA A 48 2.27 7.87 -0.76
N LEU A 49 3.30 7.27 -1.36
CA LEU A 49 4.05 6.19 -0.72
C LEU A 49 4.83 6.68 0.52
N ARG A 50 5.45 7.86 0.46
CA ARG A 50 6.05 8.50 1.66
C ARG A 50 5.01 8.76 2.73
N SER A 51 3.80 9.21 2.37
CA SER A 51 2.71 9.40 3.32
C SER A 51 2.24 8.08 3.96
N LEU A 52 2.25 6.96 3.21
CA LEU A 52 2.00 5.63 3.78
C LEU A 52 3.07 5.24 4.80
N GLY A 53 4.34 5.53 4.51
CA GLY A 53 5.42 5.38 5.50
C GLY A 53 5.23 6.29 6.72
N ALA A 54 4.74 7.52 6.52
CA ALA A 54 4.47 8.49 7.58
C ALA A 54 3.31 8.06 8.50
N LEU A 55 2.26 7.44 7.94
CA LEU A 55 1.10 6.86 8.63
C LEU A 55 1.50 5.78 9.66
N LEU A 56 2.51 4.95 9.36
CA LEU A 56 2.95 3.90 10.26
C LEU A 56 3.58 4.46 11.55
N ALA A 57 3.18 3.90 12.69
CA ALA A 57 3.86 4.09 13.98
C ALA A 57 5.31 3.55 13.93
N PRO A 58 6.21 3.94 14.86
CA PRO A 58 7.53 3.33 14.97
C PRO A 58 7.44 1.80 15.05
N ALA A 59 8.34 1.11 14.33
CA ALA A 59 8.28 -0.35 14.15
C ALA A 59 6.98 -0.91 13.54
N GLY A 60 6.11 -0.04 13.01
CA GLY A 60 4.91 -0.41 12.27
C GLY A 60 5.24 -1.16 10.99
N LYS A 61 4.30 -1.98 10.52
CA LYS A 61 4.48 -2.84 9.35
C LYS A 61 3.40 -2.59 8.29
N ALA A 62 3.79 -2.57 7.03
CA ALA A 62 2.89 -2.62 5.89
C ALA A 62 3.02 -3.97 5.19
N VAL A 63 1.88 -4.58 4.85
CA VAL A 63 1.81 -5.68 3.90
C VAL A 63 1.36 -5.10 2.57
N ILE A 64 2.20 -5.23 1.56
CA ILE A 64 1.94 -4.75 0.22
C ILE A 64 1.79 -5.96 -0.68
N ILE A 65 0.62 -6.11 -1.31
CA ILE A 65 0.33 -7.15 -2.28
C ILE A 65 0.06 -6.47 -3.61
N ASP A 66 0.75 -6.87 -4.67
CA ASP A 66 0.50 -6.30 -5.99
C ASP A 66 0.86 -7.30 -7.09
N TRP A 67 0.48 -6.96 -8.32
CA TRP A 67 0.77 -7.70 -9.53
C TRP A 67 2.26 -7.74 -9.82
N ASN A 68 2.75 -8.88 -10.29
CA ASN A 68 4.17 -9.07 -10.61
C ASN A 68 4.44 -8.83 -12.10
N ALA A 69 5.17 -7.76 -12.44
CA ALA A 69 5.55 -7.44 -13.82
C ALA A 69 6.46 -8.49 -14.49
N ALA A 70 7.06 -9.41 -13.72
CA ALA A 70 7.90 -10.48 -14.25
C ALA A 70 7.10 -11.67 -14.81
N VAL A 71 5.77 -11.69 -14.63
CA VAL A 71 4.91 -12.81 -15.02
C VAL A 71 3.93 -12.37 -16.11
N GLU A 72 3.94 -13.11 -17.22
CA GLU A 72 2.94 -13.02 -18.28
C GLU A 72 1.58 -13.51 -17.77
N ARG A 73 0.52 -12.78 -18.12
CA ARG A 73 -0.83 -13.02 -17.61
C ARG A 73 -1.88 -12.46 -18.55
N ASP A 74 -3.02 -13.16 -18.63
CA ASP A 74 -4.14 -12.76 -19.49
C ASP A 74 -5.03 -11.67 -18.86
N VAL A 75 -4.96 -11.50 -17.53
CA VAL A 75 -5.82 -10.60 -16.76
C VAL A 75 -4.97 -9.76 -15.81
N GLY A 76 -5.40 -8.52 -15.60
CA GLY A 76 -4.81 -7.57 -14.66
C GLY A 76 -4.47 -6.24 -15.33
N PRO A 77 -3.82 -5.32 -14.59
CA PRO A 77 -3.28 -4.10 -15.18
C PRO A 77 -2.19 -4.43 -16.22
N PRO A 78 -1.95 -3.54 -17.19
CA PRO A 78 -0.85 -3.66 -18.15
C PRO A 78 0.48 -3.93 -17.47
N ARG A 79 1.35 -4.69 -18.13
CA ARG A 79 2.65 -5.11 -17.56
C ARG A 79 3.54 -3.92 -17.20
N ASP A 80 3.59 -2.92 -18.07
CA ASP A 80 4.35 -1.68 -17.94
C ASP A 80 3.79 -0.70 -16.90
N HIS A 81 2.59 -0.98 -16.38
CA HIS A 81 1.98 -0.19 -15.33
C HIS A 81 2.26 -0.74 -13.93
N VAL A 82 2.88 -1.91 -13.79
CA VAL A 82 3.16 -2.54 -12.49
C VAL A 82 4.64 -2.85 -12.33
N TYR A 83 5.02 -3.29 -11.14
CA TYR A 83 6.41 -3.52 -10.78
C TYR A 83 6.75 -5.00 -10.69
N THR A 84 8.01 -5.34 -10.97
CA THR A 84 8.63 -6.57 -10.50
C THR A 84 8.82 -6.53 -8.98
N VAL A 85 9.15 -7.67 -8.38
CA VAL A 85 9.44 -7.76 -6.94
C VAL A 85 10.58 -6.82 -6.53
N ASP A 86 11.63 -6.72 -7.34
CA ASP A 86 12.81 -5.92 -7.01
C ASP A 86 12.53 -4.42 -7.16
N GLU A 87 11.87 -4.00 -8.24
CA GLU A 87 11.43 -2.61 -8.42
C GLU A 87 10.50 -2.17 -7.28
N ALA A 88 9.60 -3.05 -6.84
CA ALA A 88 8.72 -2.78 -5.71
C ALA A 88 9.51 -2.62 -4.39
N CYS A 89 10.54 -3.43 -4.18
CA CYS A 89 11.42 -3.29 -3.01
C CYS A 89 12.19 -1.96 -3.04
N ASP A 90 12.77 -1.60 -4.18
CA ASP A 90 13.50 -0.35 -4.35
C ASP A 90 12.59 0.86 -4.08
N ARG A 91 11.35 0.81 -4.57
CA ARG A 91 10.36 1.86 -4.34
C ARG A 91 9.97 2.00 -2.87
N LEU A 92 9.76 0.89 -2.17
CA LEU A 92 9.50 0.90 -0.72
C LEU A 92 10.72 1.42 0.05
N GLN A 93 11.92 1.03 -0.32
CA GLN A 93 13.16 1.50 0.29
C GLN A 93 13.36 3.01 0.09
N ALA A 94 13.13 3.52 -1.12
CA ALA A 94 13.17 4.94 -1.44
C ALA A 94 12.14 5.76 -0.64
N SER A 95 11.06 5.13 -0.17
CA SER A 95 10.06 5.75 0.73
C SER A 95 10.41 5.69 2.22
N GLY A 96 11.54 5.10 2.61
CA GLY A 96 11.98 4.97 4.00
C GLY A 96 11.45 3.72 4.72
N LEU A 97 10.99 2.70 3.98
CA LEU A 97 10.56 1.42 4.53
C LEU A 97 11.59 0.33 4.22
N THR A 98 11.83 -0.59 5.14
CA THR A 98 12.71 -1.75 4.90
C THR A 98 11.87 -2.98 4.63
N VAL A 99 12.10 -3.66 3.51
CA VAL A 99 11.43 -4.94 3.21
C VAL A 99 12.09 -6.06 4.02
N ILE A 100 11.31 -6.74 4.86
CA ILE A 100 11.79 -7.78 5.79
C ILE A 100 11.30 -9.19 5.43
N ALA A 101 10.32 -9.31 4.54
CA ALA A 101 9.87 -10.58 3.99
C ALA A 101 9.29 -10.38 2.59
N LYS A 102 9.46 -11.40 1.74
CA LYS A 102 8.93 -11.46 0.38
C LYS A 102 8.24 -12.80 0.18
N HIS A 103 7.16 -12.81 -0.60
CA HIS A 103 6.52 -14.03 -1.07
C HIS A 103 6.03 -13.81 -2.50
N VAL A 104 6.20 -14.81 -3.36
CA VAL A 104 5.76 -14.76 -4.76
C VAL A 104 4.66 -15.78 -4.96
N PHE A 105 3.54 -15.31 -5.51
CA PHE A 105 2.41 -16.12 -5.94
C PHE A 105 2.47 -16.32 -7.46
N ALA A 106 1.45 -16.97 -8.02
CA ALA A 106 1.35 -17.18 -9.46
C ALA A 106 1.41 -15.87 -10.26
N TYR A 107 0.64 -14.83 -9.88
CA TYR A 107 0.56 -13.55 -10.62
C TYR A 107 0.88 -12.31 -9.78
N HIS A 108 1.03 -12.49 -8.47
CA HIS A 108 1.24 -11.41 -7.51
C HIS A 108 2.49 -11.66 -6.68
N TYR A 109 2.94 -10.66 -5.96
CA TYR A 109 3.85 -10.81 -4.83
C TYR A 109 3.23 -10.21 -3.57
N ALA A 110 3.75 -10.61 -2.42
CA ALA A 110 3.54 -9.93 -1.15
C ALA A 110 4.89 -9.51 -0.55
N LEU A 111 4.98 -8.26 -0.11
CA LEU A 111 6.11 -7.71 0.61
C LEU A 111 5.66 -7.28 2.01
N VAL A 112 6.43 -7.66 3.02
CA VAL A 112 6.28 -7.08 4.36
C VAL A 112 7.36 -6.01 4.50
N ALA A 113 6.92 -4.75 4.57
CA ALA A 113 7.79 -3.59 4.80
C ALA A 113 7.63 -3.11 6.25
N GLN A 114 8.73 -2.70 6.86
CA GLN A 114 8.77 -2.21 8.23
C GLN A 114 9.32 -0.78 8.28
N LYS A 115 8.69 0.07 9.09
CA LYS A 115 9.24 1.38 9.46
C LYS A 115 10.30 1.21 10.54
N ALA A 116 11.33 2.05 10.50
CA ALA A 116 12.31 2.14 11.57
C ALA A 116 11.66 2.38 12.95
N ALA A 117 12.37 2.00 14.01
CA ALA A 117 11.88 2.11 15.39
C ALA A 117 12.01 3.53 15.99
N THR A 118 12.58 4.49 15.26
CA THR A 118 12.85 5.88 15.67
C THR A 118 11.72 6.87 15.33
#